data_AF-A0A7J0D420-F1
#
_entry.id   AF-A0A7J0D420-F1
#
_cell.length_a   1.000
_cell.length_b   1.000
_cell.length_c   1.000
_cell.angle_alpha   90.00
_cell.angle_beta   90.00
_cell.angle_gamma   90.00
#
_symmetry.space_group_name_H-M   'P 1'
#
loop_
_entity.id
_entity.type
_entity.pdbx_description
1 polymer ?
#
loop_
_entity_poly.entity_id
_entity_poly.type
_entity_poly.pdbx_seq_one_letter_code
_entity_poly.pdbx_strand_id
1 'polypeptide(L)'
;MCGRFGRESDSPARDVYRFPCHGLQCEAPQSRSAARTPRDVRPDAGRAVGSGAARQAAPHRKGTLVHLTSARRTLVVTAALGLALASAPAVAQPQATASTNAPVKVSLTVKGPDGRLFKGKIKTKGHDVTTATGGTHRCDGTNAGANPSAVPTPTAALDDAARKRHFTWDGTWYASFDDFSVDTIKNVSGGGVAYWNIAVNGTSIPVGGCQFKLSAGDKVAFTWTAF
;
A
#
# COMPACT_ATOMS: atom_id res chain seq x y z
N MET A 1 21.90 -51.71 -4.71
CA MET A 1 23.18 -50.97 -4.69
C MET A 1 22.87 -49.51 -4.40
N CYS A 2 23.38 -49.01 -3.28
CA CYS A 2 23.30 -47.60 -2.86
C CYS A 2 24.35 -46.73 -3.57
N GLY A 3 24.08 -45.43 -3.65
CA GLY A 3 25.05 -44.36 -3.98
C GLY A 3 24.53 -43.46 -5.11
N ARG A 4 24.58 -42.13 -5.05
CA ARG A 4 25.41 -41.24 -4.23
C ARG A 4 24.77 -39.84 -4.19
N PHE A 5 24.65 -39.29 -2.99
CA PHE A 5 24.30 -37.89 -2.70
C PHE A 5 25.52 -36.98 -2.93
N GLY A 6 25.27 -35.77 -3.40
CA GLY A 6 26.19 -34.63 -3.44
C GLY A 6 25.52 -33.50 -4.23
N ARG A 7 25.52 -32.23 -3.81
CA ARG A 7 26.23 -31.56 -2.73
C ARG A 7 25.45 -30.28 -2.41
N GLU A 8 25.39 -29.99 -1.11
CA GLU A 8 24.91 -28.76 -0.47
C GLU A 8 25.40 -27.49 -1.18
N SER A 9 24.52 -26.50 -1.31
CA SER A 9 24.90 -25.10 -1.54
C SER A 9 24.06 -24.24 -0.60
N ASP A 10 24.75 -23.69 0.38
CA ASP A 10 24.26 -22.75 1.39
C ASP A 10 23.41 -21.63 0.77
N SER A 11 22.26 -21.37 1.37
CA SER A 11 21.51 -20.12 1.21
C SER A 11 20.87 -19.76 2.56
N PRO A 12 21.35 -18.71 3.24
CA PRO A 12 20.79 -18.27 4.50
C PRO A 12 19.59 -17.35 4.21
N ALA A 13 18.41 -17.94 4.07
CA ALA A 13 17.14 -17.21 4.06
C ALA A 13 16.03 -18.12 4.62
N ARG A 14 16.23 -18.60 5.85
CA ARG A 14 15.24 -19.40 6.58
C ARG A 14 15.11 -18.83 7.99
N ASP A 15 14.43 -17.70 8.15
CA ASP A 15 13.93 -17.34 9.49
C ASP A 15 12.90 -16.20 9.56
N VAL A 16 12.07 -16.02 8.53
CA VAL A 16 10.91 -15.12 8.64
C VAL A 16 9.71 -15.83 8.03
N TYR A 17 8.62 -15.92 8.80
CA TYR A 17 7.39 -16.66 8.55
C TYR A 17 7.34 -18.13 9.03
N ARG A 18 7.72 -18.36 10.29
CA ARG A 18 7.00 -19.34 11.10
C ARG A 18 5.67 -18.70 11.52
N PHE A 19 4.61 -18.95 10.78
CA PHE A 19 3.25 -18.71 11.31
C PHE A 19 2.99 -19.77 12.38
N PRO A 20 2.66 -19.40 13.64
CA PRO A 20 2.27 -20.36 14.64
C PRO A 20 0.87 -20.88 14.30
N CYS A 21 0.78 -22.03 13.63
CA CYS A 21 -0.44 -22.83 13.65
C CYS A 21 -0.57 -23.48 15.03
N HIS A 22 -1.08 -22.72 16.01
CA HIS A 22 -1.65 -23.34 17.21
C HIS A 22 -2.99 -23.96 16.83
N GLY A 23 -3.07 -25.29 17.03
CA GLY A 23 -4.20 -26.10 16.65
C GLY A 23 -5.53 -25.62 17.24
N LEU A 24 -6.54 -25.62 16.39
CA LEU A 24 -7.94 -25.73 16.77
C LEU A 24 -8.68 -26.43 15.63
N GLN A 25 -9.44 -27.45 16.02
CA GLN A 25 -10.23 -28.35 15.20
C GLN A 25 -11.07 -27.62 14.14
N CYS A 26 -11.07 -28.16 12.92
CA CYS A 26 -12.13 -27.91 11.96
C CYS A 26 -13.32 -28.85 12.27
N GLU A 27 -14.21 -28.44 13.18
CA GLU A 27 -15.58 -28.96 13.21
C GLU A 27 -16.49 -28.09 12.33
N ALA A 28 -17.28 -28.75 11.48
CA ALA A 28 -18.23 -28.13 10.56
C ALA A 28 -19.40 -27.46 11.32
N PRO A 29 -19.96 -26.34 10.83
CA PRO A 29 -21.00 -25.63 11.55
C PRO A 29 -22.37 -26.32 11.37
N GLN A 30 -22.95 -26.77 12.48
CA GLN A 30 -24.37 -27.08 12.57
C GLN A 30 -25.20 -25.79 12.62
N SER A 31 -26.19 -25.73 11.74
CA SER A 31 -27.25 -24.73 11.69
C SER A 31 -27.99 -24.57 13.02
N ARG A 32 -28.21 -23.33 13.48
CA ARG A 32 -29.43 -22.95 14.23
C ARG A 32 -29.69 -21.44 14.20
N SER A 33 -30.94 -21.16 13.88
CA SER A 33 -31.63 -19.87 13.84
C SER A 33 -31.91 -19.32 15.25
N ALA A 34 -31.88 -17.98 15.44
CA ALA A 34 -32.96 -17.19 16.03
C ALA A 34 -32.52 -15.78 16.48
N ALA A 35 -33.44 -14.84 16.28
CA ALA A 35 -33.37 -13.41 16.55
C ALA A 35 -33.20 -13.02 18.04
N ARG A 36 -32.59 -11.83 18.27
CA ARG A 36 -33.05 -10.83 19.26
C ARG A 36 -32.23 -9.52 19.17
N THR A 37 -32.92 -8.43 18.85
CA THR A 37 -32.69 -7.07 19.38
C THR A 37 -33.86 -6.74 20.34
N PRO A 38 -33.93 -5.59 21.05
CA PRO A 38 -32.96 -4.51 21.31
C PRO A 38 -32.83 -4.20 22.82
N ARG A 39 -31.94 -3.27 23.23
CA ARG A 39 -32.24 -2.34 24.34
C ARG A 39 -31.30 -1.12 24.38
N ASP A 40 -31.94 0.04 24.32
CA ASP A 40 -31.47 1.37 24.69
C ASP A 40 -31.03 1.45 26.16
N VAL A 41 -29.93 2.15 26.42
CA VAL A 41 -29.74 2.97 27.64
C VAL A 41 -28.88 4.21 27.30
N ARG A 42 -29.44 5.39 27.55
CA ARG A 42 -28.81 6.72 27.75
C ARG A 42 -29.28 7.22 29.13
N PRO A 43 -28.81 8.36 29.67
CA PRO A 43 -27.46 8.93 29.75
C PRO A 43 -27.13 9.42 31.19
N ASP A 44 -25.89 9.87 31.47
CA ASP A 44 -25.55 10.97 32.42
C ASP A 44 -24.04 11.27 32.27
N ALA A 45 -23.58 12.49 31.94
CA ALA A 45 -23.56 13.77 32.68
C ALA A 45 -22.35 13.92 33.63
N GLY A 46 -21.53 14.94 33.38
CA GLY A 46 -20.41 15.39 34.23
C GLY A 46 -19.13 15.65 33.42
N ARG A 47 -18.88 16.85 32.87
CA ARG A 47 -18.28 18.06 33.50
C ARG A 47 -16.81 17.81 33.91
N ALA A 48 -15.80 18.65 33.67
CA ALA A 48 -15.53 19.79 32.79
C ALA A 48 -14.02 20.14 32.94
N VAL A 49 -13.57 21.12 32.15
CA VAL A 49 -12.42 22.03 32.37
C VAL A 49 -11.04 21.53 31.98
N GLY A 50 -10.42 22.28 31.05
CA GLY A 50 -9.00 22.18 30.75
C GLY A 50 -8.58 23.07 29.59
N SER A 51 -8.72 24.39 29.74
CA SER A 51 -8.16 25.39 28.82
C SER A 51 -6.63 25.29 28.78
N GLY A 52 -6.06 25.03 27.60
CA GLY A 52 -4.62 25.02 27.36
C GLY A 52 -4.28 25.92 26.17
N ALA A 53 -3.77 27.11 26.47
CA ALA A 53 -3.52 28.20 25.55
C ALA A 53 -2.37 27.93 24.56
N ALA A 54 -2.55 28.54 23.38
CA ALA A 54 -1.57 28.68 22.31
C ALA A 54 -0.25 29.31 22.79
N ARG A 55 0.87 28.83 22.23
CA ARG A 55 2.10 29.62 22.13
C ARG A 55 2.68 29.50 20.72
N GLN A 56 2.60 30.62 20.01
CA GLN A 56 3.30 30.90 18.77
C GLN A 56 4.77 31.20 19.07
N ALA A 57 5.63 30.83 18.13
CA ALA A 57 7.03 31.20 18.09
C ALA A 57 7.21 32.61 17.51
N ALA A 58 8.22 33.33 17.99
CA ALA A 58 8.82 34.45 17.30
C ALA A 58 10.31 34.55 17.67
N PRO A 59 11.21 34.72 16.69
CA PRO A 59 12.48 35.38 16.90
C PRO A 59 12.48 36.72 16.14
N HIS A 60 13.02 37.80 16.72
CA HIS A 60 13.75 38.77 15.90
C HIS A 60 14.66 39.71 16.68
N ARG A 61 15.74 40.06 15.99
CA ARG A 61 16.94 40.82 16.36
C ARG A 61 16.68 42.25 16.85
N LYS A 62 17.59 42.68 17.74
CA LYS A 62 17.88 44.07 18.11
C LYS A 62 18.61 44.79 16.95
N GLY A 63 18.27 46.06 16.74
CA GLY A 63 19.00 46.98 15.87
C GLY A 63 18.56 48.41 16.14
N THR A 64 19.46 49.19 16.74
CA THR A 64 19.31 50.59 17.18
C THR A 64 19.76 51.55 16.07
N LEU A 65 19.09 52.69 15.89
CA LEU A 65 19.68 54.03 15.61
C LEU A 65 18.52 55.08 15.56
N VAL A 66 18.36 56.02 16.51
CA VAL A 66 18.97 57.37 16.66
C VAL A 66 18.45 58.43 15.65
N HIS A 67 17.69 59.41 16.19
CA HIS A 67 17.69 60.89 15.98
C HIS A 67 17.88 61.47 14.54
N LEU A 68 17.35 62.62 14.09
CA LEU A 68 16.45 63.69 14.56
C LEU A 68 16.20 64.64 13.36
N THR A 69 15.15 65.48 13.45
CA THR A 69 14.98 66.83 12.83
C THR A 69 15.04 67.09 11.30
N SER A 70 13.87 67.43 10.75
CA SER A 70 13.45 68.73 10.15
C SER A 70 14.23 69.43 9.01
N ALA A 71 13.49 69.61 7.91
CA ALA A 71 13.37 70.78 7.02
C ALA A 71 14.51 71.14 6.05
N ARG A 72 14.20 71.19 4.74
CA ARG A 72 13.79 72.40 3.99
C ARG A 72 13.64 72.10 2.48
N ARG A 73 12.80 72.92 1.84
CA ARG A 73 12.40 72.99 0.43
C ARG A 73 13.60 73.13 -0.53
N THR A 74 13.50 72.66 -1.79
CA THR A 74 13.38 73.48 -3.04
C THR A 74 13.34 72.56 -4.28
N LEU A 75 12.53 72.95 -5.27
CA LEU A 75 12.28 72.34 -6.59
C LEU A 75 13.53 72.32 -7.51
N VAL A 76 13.59 71.39 -8.47
CA VAL A 76 13.56 71.64 -9.95
C VAL A 76 13.49 70.30 -10.71
N VAL A 77 12.67 70.31 -11.76
CA VAL A 77 12.26 69.28 -12.71
C VAL A 77 13.41 68.77 -13.59
N THR A 78 13.43 67.48 -13.93
CA THR A 78 13.80 67.00 -15.28
C THR A 78 13.26 65.58 -15.50
N ALA A 79 12.59 65.42 -16.65
CA ALA A 79 11.93 64.20 -17.09
C ALA A 79 12.92 63.06 -17.36
N ALA A 80 12.60 61.85 -16.89
CA ALA A 80 13.23 60.64 -17.37
C ALA A 80 12.14 59.62 -17.72
N LEU A 81 12.21 59.18 -18.98
CA LEU A 81 11.33 58.27 -19.69
C LEU A 81 10.92 57.05 -18.85
N GLY A 82 9.61 56.79 -18.87
CA GLY A 82 9.04 55.56 -18.33
C GLY A 82 9.46 54.34 -19.15
N LEU A 83 10.02 53.35 -18.46
CA LEU A 83 9.83 51.94 -18.75
C LEU A 83 9.25 51.31 -17.50
N ALA A 84 7.92 51.34 -17.37
CA ALA A 84 7.23 50.49 -16.41
C ALA A 84 7.30 49.05 -16.93
N LEU A 85 8.30 48.28 -16.51
CA LEU A 85 8.25 46.83 -16.66
C LEU A 85 7.09 46.33 -15.80
N ALA A 86 5.95 46.08 -16.43
CA ALA A 86 4.87 45.32 -15.83
C ALA A 86 5.38 43.90 -15.57
N SER A 87 5.89 43.65 -14.37
CA SER A 87 6.13 42.30 -13.86
C SER A 87 4.77 41.64 -13.66
N ALA A 88 4.27 41.00 -14.72
CA ALA A 88 3.12 40.12 -14.62
C ALA A 88 3.45 39.03 -13.57
N PRO A 89 2.62 38.83 -12.55
CA PRO A 89 2.84 37.72 -11.62
C PRO A 89 2.72 36.43 -12.43
N ALA A 90 3.81 35.66 -12.48
CA ALA A 90 3.78 34.30 -13.00
C ALA A 90 2.81 33.50 -12.13
N VAL A 91 1.59 33.27 -12.64
CA VAL A 91 0.62 32.40 -12.00
C VAL A 91 1.20 31.00 -12.08
N ALA A 92 1.79 30.52 -10.99
CA ALA A 92 2.26 29.16 -10.88
C ALA A 92 1.05 28.22 -11.08
N GLN A 93 0.98 27.59 -12.25
CA GLN A 93 -0.03 26.58 -12.51
C GLN A 93 0.20 25.41 -11.54
N PRO A 94 -0.83 24.92 -10.84
CA PRO A 94 -0.71 23.72 -10.03
C PRO A 94 -0.21 22.58 -10.92
N GLN A 95 1.01 22.09 -10.66
CA GLN A 95 1.48 20.87 -11.32
C GLN A 95 0.54 19.74 -10.88
N ALA A 96 -0.18 19.15 -11.83
CA ALA A 96 -1.00 17.98 -11.57
C ALA A 96 -0.11 16.90 -10.94
N THR A 97 -0.35 16.58 -9.67
CA THR A 97 0.38 15.52 -8.99
C THR A 97 0.04 14.22 -9.69
N ALA A 98 1.07 13.52 -10.19
CA ALA A 98 0.88 12.23 -10.82
C ALA A 98 0.18 11.29 -9.82
N SER A 99 -0.94 10.70 -10.23
CA SER A 99 -1.67 9.75 -9.38
C SER A 99 -0.74 8.61 -8.96
N THR A 100 -0.63 8.40 -7.64
CA THR A 100 0.13 7.28 -7.07
C THR A 100 -0.46 5.92 -7.47
N ASN A 101 -1.72 5.89 -7.88
CA ASN A 101 -2.42 4.71 -8.38
C ASN A 101 -2.50 4.64 -9.92
N ALA A 102 -1.63 5.35 -10.63
CA ALA A 102 -1.55 5.24 -12.08
C ALA A 102 -1.22 3.79 -12.50
N PRO A 103 -1.88 3.23 -13.53
CA PRO A 103 -1.60 1.87 -13.97
C PRO A 103 -0.16 1.68 -14.46
N VAL A 104 0.53 0.69 -13.89
CA VAL A 104 1.90 0.29 -14.24
C VAL A 104 1.92 -1.02 -15.02
N LYS A 105 2.97 -1.24 -15.82
CA LYS A 105 3.23 -2.53 -16.46
C LYS A 105 4.26 -3.30 -15.65
N VAL A 106 3.94 -4.53 -15.25
CA VAL A 106 4.82 -5.45 -14.53
C VAL A 106 4.95 -6.78 -15.27
N SER A 107 5.99 -7.54 -14.97
CA SER A 107 6.15 -8.91 -15.44
C SER A 107 5.72 -9.87 -14.34
N LEU A 108 4.60 -10.58 -14.52
CA LEU A 108 4.09 -11.55 -13.58
C LEU A 108 4.52 -12.96 -14.00
N THR A 109 5.02 -13.75 -13.04
CA THR A 109 5.27 -15.19 -13.19
C THR A 109 4.56 -15.95 -12.08
N VAL A 110 3.89 -17.05 -12.43
CA VAL A 110 3.33 -17.99 -11.46
C VAL A 110 4.02 -19.33 -11.66
N LYS A 111 4.68 -19.84 -10.62
CA LYS A 111 5.40 -21.10 -10.61
C LYS A 111 4.72 -22.06 -9.63
N GLY A 112 4.07 -23.08 -10.16
CA GLY A 112 3.51 -24.20 -9.40
C GLY A 112 4.55 -25.28 -9.11
N PRO A 113 4.13 -26.41 -8.50
CA PRO A 113 5.01 -27.52 -8.15
C PRO A 113 5.63 -28.16 -9.40
N ASP A 114 4.83 -28.36 -10.45
CA ASP A 114 5.26 -29.02 -11.70
C ASP A 114 5.83 -28.04 -12.75
N GLY A 115 6.11 -26.80 -12.34
CA GLY A 115 6.69 -25.78 -13.19
C GLY A 115 5.80 -24.56 -13.41
N ARG A 116 5.90 -23.94 -14.58
CA ARG A 116 5.38 -22.59 -14.81
C ARG A 116 3.92 -22.60 -15.23
N LEU A 117 3.06 -22.07 -14.37
CA LEU A 117 1.61 -21.96 -14.59
C LEU A 117 1.25 -20.73 -15.44
N PHE A 118 1.98 -19.64 -15.27
CA PHE A 118 1.79 -18.40 -16.01
C PHE A 118 3.08 -17.59 -16.13
N LYS A 119 3.24 -16.86 -17.23
CA LYS A 119 4.22 -15.78 -17.39
C LYS A 119 3.71 -14.76 -18.40
N GLY A 120 3.71 -13.49 -18.02
CA GLY A 120 3.27 -12.45 -18.94
C GLY A 120 3.44 -11.04 -18.39
N LYS A 121 3.34 -10.05 -19.28
CA LYS A 121 3.27 -8.64 -18.89
C LYS A 121 1.83 -8.26 -18.59
N ILE A 122 1.60 -7.67 -17.44
CA ILE A 122 0.29 -7.25 -16.95
C ILE A 122 0.31 -5.76 -16.69
N LYS A 123 -0.78 -5.07 -17.08
CA LYS A 123 -1.00 -3.67 -16.72
C LYS A 123 -1.94 -3.68 -15.52
N THR A 124 -1.52 -3.08 -14.42
CA THR A 124 -2.21 -3.17 -13.13
C THR A 124 -2.18 -1.85 -12.36
N LYS A 125 -3.16 -1.64 -11.50
CA LYS A 125 -3.25 -0.57 -10.49
C LYS A 125 -3.90 -1.15 -9.24
N GLY A 126 -3.83 -0.46 -8.10
CA GLY A 126 -4.61 -0.81 -6.92
C GLY A 126 -6.11 -0.72 -7.18
N HIS A 127 -6.86 -1.73 -6.75
CA HIS A 127 -8.32 -1.83 -6.88
C HIS A 127 -8.91 -2.81 -5.85
N ASP A 128 -10.23 -2.88 -5.78
CA ASP A 128 -10.91 -3.92 -5.01
C ASP A 128 -10.79 -5.26 -5.76
N VAL A 129 -10.37 -6.29 -5.05
CA VAL A 129 -10.16 -7.65 -5.54
C VAL A 129 -11.31 -8.52 -5.06
N THR A 130 -11.85 -9.36 -5.95
CA THR A 130 -12.93 -10.31 -5.63
C THR A 130 -12.44 -11.73 -5.87
N THR A 131 -12.47 -12.56 -4.83
CA THR A 131 -12.22 -14.00 -4.92
C THR A 131 -13.51 -14.78 -4.63
N ALA A 132 -13.52 -16.07 -4.97
CA ALA A 132 -14.73 -16.89 -4.84
C ALA A 132 -15.07 -17.17 -3.37
N THR A 133 -14.06 -17.48 -2.55
CA THR A 133 -14.25 -17.78 -1.12
C THR A 133 -13.97 -16.59 -0.22
N GLY A 134 -13.00 -15.74 -0.57
CA GLY A 134 -12.59 -14.60 0.23
C GLY A 134 -13.42 -13.34 0.05
N GLY A 135 -14.34 -13.29 -0.92
CA GLY A 135 -15.22 -12.13 -1.15
C GLY A 135 -14.50 -10.95 -1.81
N THR A 136 -15.10 -9.75 -1.69
CA THR A 136 -14.58 -8.51 -2.30
C THR A 136 -13.94 -7.63 -1.25
N HIS A 137 -12.65 -7.32 -1.42
CA HIS A 137 -11.88 -6.51 -0.48
C HIS A 137 -10.96 -5.51 -1.19
N ARG A 138 -10.68 -4.41 -0.48
CA ARG A 138 -9.70 -3.41 -0.89
C ARG A 138 -8.33 -4.05 -1.05
N CYS A 139 -7.67 -3.80 -2.17
CA CYS A 139 -6.32 -4.30 -2.43
C CYS A 139 -5.51 -3.26 -3.22
N ASP A 140 -5.49 -2.03 -2.70
CA ASP A 140 -4.88 -0.88 -3.36
C ASP A 140 -3.63 -0.36 -2.65
N GLY A 141 -3.02 -1.15 -1.77
CA GLY A 141 -1.78 -0.76 -1.09
C GLY A 141 -1.99 0.08 0.15
N THR A 142 -3.19 0.64 0.37
CA THR A 142 -3.52 1.36 1.61
C THR A 142 -3.82 0.41 2.78
N ASN A 143 -3.94 -0.88 2.48
CA ASN A 143 -4.20 -1.94 3.42
C ASN A 143 -3.28 -1.87 4.66
N ALA A 144 -3.86 -2.01 5.85
CA ALA A 144 -3.18 -1.88 7.14
C ALA A 144 -2.35 -0.57 7.30
N GLY A 145 -2.66 0.48 6.53
CA GLY A 145 -1.90 1.74 6.52
C GLY A 145 -0.52 1.65 5.85
N ALA A 146 -0.25 0.60 5.06
CA ALA A 146 1.07 0.34 4.46
C ALA A 146 1.53 1.46 3.51
N ASN A 147 0.61 2.10 2.82
CA ASN A 147 0.88 3.28 1.98
C ASN A 147 -0.14 4.39 2.28
N PRO A 148 0.26 5.68 2.20
CA PRO A 148 -0.62 6.81 2.50
C PRO A 148 -1.70 7.06 1.44
N SER A 149 -1.60 6.40 0.28
CA SER A 149 -2.55 6.52 -0.83
C SER A 149 -2.49 5.25 -1.69
N ALA A 150 -3.51 5.07 -2.53
CA ALA A 150 -3.61 3.92 -3.40
C ALA A 150 -2.41 3.79 -4.35
N VAL A 151 -1.91 2.57 -4.52
CA VAL A 151 -0.78 2.18 -5.35
C VAL A 151 -1.03 0.80 -6.00
N PRO A 152 -0.34 0.45 -7.09
CA PRO A 152 -0.40 -0.90 -7.65
C PRO A 152 0.23 -1.93 -6.70
N THR A 153 -0.35 -3.14 -6.63
CA THR A 153 0.05 -4.20 -5.68
C THR A 153 0.21 -5.57 -6.34
N PRO A 154 1.01 -6.50 -5.77
CA PRO A 154 1.14 -7.87 -6.28
C PRO A 154 -0.18 -8.61 -6.46
N THR A 155 -1.07 -8.54 -5.47
CA THR A 155 -2.36 -9.26 -5.51
C THR A 155 -3.31 -8.65 -6.54
N ALA A 156 -3.35 -7.33 -6.67
CA ALA A 156 -4.07 -6.67 -7.77
C ALA A 156 -3.50 -7.08 -9.15
N ALA A 157 -2.19 -7.26 -9.26
CA ALA A 157 -1.55 -7.73 -10.50
C ALA A 157 -1.93 -9.19 -10.83
N LEU A 158 -2.05 -10.06 -9.82
CA LEU A 158 -2.54 -11.43 -9.98
C LEU A 158 -4.00 -11.43 -10.44
N ASP A 159 -4.85 -10.62 -9.82
CA ASP A 159 -6.26 -10.49 -10.19
C ASP A 159 -6.46 -9.99 -11.62
N ASP A 160 -5.75 -8.91 -12.00
CA ASP A 160 -5.76 -8.41 -13.38
C ASP A 160 -5.29 -9.47 -14.38
N ALA A 161 -4.30 -10.28 -14.01
CA ALA A 161 -3.82 -11.37 -14.86
C ALA A 161 -4.86 -12.47 -15.03
N ALA A 162 -5.48 -12.89 -13.93
CA ALA A 162 -6.51 -13.91 -13.89
C ALA A 162 -7.69 -13.52 -14.78
N ARG A 163 -8.22 -12.30 -14.60
CA ARG A 163 -9.30 -11.75 -15.43
C ARG A 163 -8.92 -11.67 -16.91
N LYS A 164 -7.73 -11.14 -17.22
CA LYS A 164 -7.27 -10.95 -18.61
C LYS A 164 -6.90 -12.26 -19.33
N ARG A 165 -6.60 -13.31 -18.59
CA ARG A 165 -6.12 -14.59 -19.13
C ARG A 165 -7.06 -15.75 -18.86
N HIS A 166 -8.26 -15.45 -18.34
CA HIS A 166 -9.32 -16.41 -18.09
C HIS A 166 -8.87 -17.60 -17.25
N PHE A 167 -8.09 -17.33 -16.20
CA PHE A 167 -7.80 -18.32 -15.17
C PHE A 167 -8.33 -17.85 -13.82
N THR A 168 -8.52 -18.78 -12.90
CA THR A 168 -8.98 -18.52 -11.54
C THR A 168 -7.81 -18.50 -10.57
N TRP A 169 -7.95 -17.68 -9.54
CA TRP A 169 -7.19 -17.79 -8.30
C TRP A 169 -8.18 -17.58 -7.16
N ASP A 170 -7.86 -18.11 -5.99
CA ASP A 170 -8.69 -17.97 -4.82
C ASP A 170 -7.82 -17.80 -3.58
N GLY A 171 -8.40 -17.19 -2.55
CA GLY A 171 -7.69 -16.88 -1.33
C GLY A 171 -8.61 -16.43 -0.22
N THR A 172 -8.26 -16.84 0.99
CA THR A 172 -8.94 -16.46 2.21
C THR A 172 -8.57 -15.04 2.61
N TRP A 173 -9.57 -14.20 2.88
CA TRP A 173 -9.35 -12.88 3.44
C TRP A 173 -9.09 -12.95 4.95
N TYR A 174 -8.01 -12.33 5.41
CA TYR A 174 -7.70 -12.20 6.83
C TYR A 174 -7.80 -10.74 7.26
N ALA A 175 -8.93 -10.39 7.89
CA ALA A 175 -9.19 -9.02 8.37
C ALA A 175 -8.12 -8.49 9.33
N SER A 176 -7.46 -9.37 10.11
CA SER A 176 -6.36 -9.00 11.00
C SER A 176 -5.10 -8.53 10.28
N PHE A 177 -4.90 -8.97 9.03
CA PHE A 177 -3.77 -8.57 8.20
C PHE A 177 -4.18 -7.59 7.10
N ASP A 178 -5.49 -7.35 6.95
CA ASP A 178 -6.08 -6.58 5.87
C ASP A 178 -5.57 -7.07 4.50
N ASP A 179 -5.47 -8.40 4.32
CA ASP A 179 -4.88 -9.01 3.12
C ASP A 179 -5.48 -10.40 2.81
N PHE A 180 -5.25 -10.85 1.58
CA PHE A 180 -5.57 -12.20 1.14
C PHE A 180 -4.38 -13.14 1.37
N SER A 181 -4.63 -14.28 2.00
CA SER A 181 -3.78 -15.46 1.82
C SER A 181 -4.14 -16.10 0.49
N VAL A 182 -3.19 -16.19 -0.44
CA VAL A 182 -3.45 -16.86 -1.71
C VAL A 182 -3.39 -18.36 -1.49
N ASP A 183 -4.51 -19.04 -1.75
CA ASP A 183 -4.68 -20.47 -1.47
C ASP A 183 -4.57 -21.30 -2.75
N THR A 184 -5.13 -20.78 -3.86
CA THR A 184 -5.06 -21.44 -5.17
C THR A 184 -4.75 -20.49 -6.31
N ILE A 185 -4.00 -20.96 -7.30
CA ILE A 185 -3.80 -20.26 -8.58
C ILE A 185 -3.87 -21.29 -9.71
N LYS A 186 -4.73 -21.05 -10.71
CA LYS A 186 -5.03 -22.01 -11.80
C LYS A 186 -5.39 -23.40 -11.28
N ASN A 187 -6.24 -23.47 -10.26
CA ASN A 187 -6.66 -24.69 -9.57
C ASN A 187 -5.52 -25.50 -8.91
N VAL A 188 -4.33 -24.92 -8.76
CA VAL A 188 -3.22 -25.52 -8.02
C VAL A 188 -3.24 -24.96 -6.60
N SER A 189 -3.33 -25.85 -5.61
CA SER A 189 -3.31 -25.50 -4.18
C SER A 189 -2.00 -25.94 -3.52
N GLY A 190 -1.62 -25.25 -2.45
CA GLY A 190 -0.61 -25.73 -1.50
C GLY A 190 -1.15 -26.71 -0.46
N GLY A 191 -2.48 -26.77 -0.29
CA GLY A 191 -3.12 -27.50 0.80
C GLY A 191 -2.51 -27.11 2.16
N GLY A 192 -2.16 -28.11 2.97
CA GLY A 192 -1.44 -27.92 4.23
C GLY A 192 0.08 -28.14 4.15
N VAL A 193 0.65 -28.32 2.95
CA VAL A 193 2.07 -28.70 2.77
C VAL A 193 2.91 -27.63 2.07
N ALA A 194 2.26 -26.61 1.50
CA ALA A 194 2.91 -25.52 0.81
C ALA A 194 2.06 -24.25 0.86
N TYR A 195 2.69 -23.14 0.50
CA TYR A 195 2.07 -21.83 0.39
C TYR A 195 2.53 -21.13 -0.90
N TRP A 196 1.82 -20.07 -1.29
CA TRP A 196 2.19 -19.22 -2.42
C TRP A 196 3.07 -18.06 -1.95
N ASN A 197 4.40 -18.23 -2.03
CA ASN A 197 5.34 -17.15 -1.74
C ASN A 197 5.22 -16.03 -2.78
N ILE A 198 5.09 -14.79 -2.31
CA ILE A 198 5.06 -13.60 -3.16
C ILE A 198 6.44 -12.96 -3.12
N ALA A 199 7.03 -12.72 -4.29
CA ALA A 199 8.31 -12.04 -4.43
C ALA A 199 8.23 -10.94 -5.48
N VAL A 200 8.93 -9.84 -5.22
CA VAL A 200 9.12 -8.74 -6.17
C VAL A 200 10.62 -8.59 -6.42
N ASN A 201 10.99 -8.59 -7.71
CA ASN A 201 12.39 -8.49 -8.17
C ASN A 201 13.32 -9.55 -7.58
N GLY A 202 12.79 -10.74 -7.28
CA GLY A 202 13.54 -11.88 -6.75
C GLY A 202 13.59 -11.96 -5.22
N THR A 203 13.03 -10.98 -4.52
CA THR A 203 13.00 -10.92 -3.05
C THR A 203 11.57 -11.12 -2.55
N SER A 204 11.38 -12.03 -1.59
CA SER A 204 10.08 -12.18 -0.93
C SER A 204 9.66 -10.89 -0.24
N ILE A 205 8.39 -10.53 -0.37
CA ILE A 205 7.89 -9.28 0.20
C ILE A 205 7.74 -9.43 1.74
N PRO A 206 8.05 -8.37 2.52
CA PRO A 206 7.97 -8.41 3.99
C PRO A 206 6.56 -8.12 4.55
N VAL A 207 5.60 -7.87 3.67
CA VAL A 207 4.20 -7.56 3.98
C VAL A 207 3.31 -8.36 3.04
N GLY A 208 1.99 -8.32 3.23
CA GLY A 208 1.08 -9.04 2.33
C GLY A 208 0.99 -8.44 0.93
N GLY A 209 0.38 -9.21 0.02
CA GLY A 209 0.32 -8.89 -1.40
C GLY A 209 -0.60 -7.71 -1.74
N CYS A 210 -1.52 -7.32 -0.85
CA CYS A 210 -2.32 -6.10 -0.98
C CYS A 210 -1.66 -4.86 -0.38
N GLN A 211 -0.52 -5.00 0.30
CA GLN A 211 0.19 -3.90 0.98
C GLN A 211 1.43 -3.46 0.23
N PHE A 212 2.11 -4.39 -0.46
CA PHE A 212 3.36 -4.09 -1.13
C PHE A 212 3.17 -3.23 -2.38
N LYS A 213 3.88 -2.09 -2.45
CA LYS A 213 3.85 -1.20 -3.61
C LYS A 213 4.67 -1.75 -4.78
N LEU A 214 4.08 -1.78 -5.96
CA LEU A 214 4.78 -2.04 -7.22
C LEU A 214 5.17 -0.75 -7.94
N SER A 215 6.28 -0.85 -8.68
CA SER A 215 6.75 0.13 -9.65
C SER A 215 6.67 -0.43 -11.07
N ALA A 216 6.66 0.46 -12.06
CA ALA A 216 6.70 0.05 -13.46
C ALA A 216 7.98 -0.74 -13.76
N GLY A 217 7.83 -1.88 -14.43
CA GLY A 217 8.94 -2.77 -14.79
C GLY A 217 9.22 -3.88 -13.79
N ASP A 218 8.62 -3.85 -12.60
CA ASP A 218 8.84 -4.86 -11.56
C ASP A 218 8.53 -6.28 -12.05
N LYS A 219 9.27 -7.24 -11.49
CA LYS A 219 9.07 -8.68 -11.70
C LYS A 219 8.35 -9.26 -10.48
N VAL A 220 7.07 -9.55 -10.64
CA VAL A 220 6.24 -10.16 -9.59
C VAL A 220 6.25 -11.67 -9.79
N ALA A 221 6.48 -12.43 -8.72
CA ALA A 221 6.43 -13.88 -8.73
C ALA A 221 5.52 -14.41 -7.62
N PHE A 222 4.62 -15.32 -7.99
CA PHE A 222 3.91 -16.19 -7.05
C PHE A 222 4.49 -17.59 -7.22
N THR A 223 5.14 -18.10 -6.17
CA THR A 223 5.87 -19.37 -6.20
C THR A 223 5.31 -20.32 -5.17
N TRP A 224 4.82 -21.46 -5.64
CA TRP A 224 4.45 -22.58 -4.79
C TRP A 224 5.69 -23.06 -4.04
N THR A 225 5.63 -23.03 -2.72
CA THR A 225 6.78 -23.26 -1.83
C THR A 225 6.35 -24.20 -0.71
N ALA A 226 7.01 -25.36 -0.60
CA ALA A 226 6.79 -26.27 0.52
C ALA A 226 7.24 -25.63 1.85
N PHE A 227 6.58 -25.99 2.95
CA PHE A 227 6.96 -25.55 4.30
C PHE A 227 8.32 -26.09 4.75
#